data_AF-A0A538NI63-F1
#
_entry.id   AF-A0A538NI63-F1
#
_cell.length_a   1.000
_cell.length_b   1.000
_cell.length_c   1.000
_cell.angle_alpha   90.00
_cell.angle_beta   90.00
_cell.angle_gamma   90.00
#
_symmetry.space_group_name_H-M   'P 1'
#
loop_
_entity.id
_entity.type
_entity.pdbx_description
1 polymer ?
#
loop_
_entity_poly.entity_id
_entity_poly.type
_entity_poly.pdbx_seq_one_letter_code
_entity_poly.pdbx_strand_id
1 'polypeptide(L)'
;MGAVALAVHGQDAAPPSVDLYKGQEQPEAVAPLPEPNGPELPEISQLDQTFSKPKSLGKEADELRVHVEWRQLKNRTVNDPAVQAAKAYAQAARTDLEKRDRLRDYYDIYYQRMSALATTHEIKLALQALKTTHESLLAQPRVRPTPPGSPTPPPPPVKKKQANKHKKNKLKG
;
A
#
# COMPACT_ATOMS: atom_id res chain seq x y z
N MET A 1 -38.57 17.72 -6.64
CA MET A 1 -38.34 17.41 -8.07
C MET A 1 -36.86 17.57 -8.35
N GLY A 2 -36.13 16.47 -8.54
CA GLY A 2 -34.71 16.46 -8.85
C GLY A 2 -34.31 15.02 -9.14
N ALA A 3 -34.26 14.72 -10.44
CA ALA A 3 -34.33 13.39 -11.00
C ALA A 3 -33.09 12.52 -10.72
N VAL A 4 -33.36 11.23 -10.52
CA VAL A 4 -32.42 10.12 -10.63
C VAL A 4 -32.10 9.92 -12.12
N ALA A 5 -30.82 9.84 -12.49
CA ALA A 5 -30.38 9.25 -13.76
C ALA A 5 -29.00 8.63 -13.52
N LEU A 6 -28.98 7.35 -13.14
CA LEU A 6 -28.75 6.18 -14.00
C LEU A 6 -27.36 6.17 -14.66
N ALA A 7 -26.58 5.19 -14.20
CA ALA A 7 -25.29 4.80 -14.73
C ALA A 7 -25.38 4.40 -16.21
N VAL A 8 -24.46 4.91 -17.02
CA VAL A 8 -24.23 4.43 -18.39
C VAL A 8 -23.14 3.38 -18.35
N HIS A 9 -23.54 2.11 -18.28
CA HIS A 9 -22.71 0.98 -18.68
C HIS A 9 -22.81 0.86 -20.21
N GLY A 10 -21.75 1.27 -20.92
CA GLY A 10 -21.62 1.05 -22.35
C GLY A 10 -20.64 -0.09 -22.63
N GLN A 11 -21.13 -1.32 -22.68
CA GLN A 11 -20.49 -2.38 -23.45
C GLN A 11 -21.51 -2.86 -24.48
N ASP A 12 -21.27 -2.45 -25.71
CA ASP A 12 -22.02 -2.83 -26.89
C ASP A 12 -21.81 -4.33 -27.17
N ALA A 13 -22.90 -5.03 -27.44
CA ALA A 13 -22.94 -6.47 -27.56
C ALA A 13 -22.32 -6.94 -28.89
N ALA A 14 -21.27 -7.75 -28.83
CA ALA A 14 -20.79 -8.50 -29.98
C ALA A 14 -21.82 -9.57 -30.37
N PRO A 15 -22.17 -9.74 -31.66
CA PRO A 15 -23.13 -10.76 -32.08
C PRO A 15 -22.58 -12.19 -31.86
N PRO A 16 -23.47 -13.16 -31.59
CA PRO A 16 -23.07 -14.53 -31.26
C PRO A 16 -22.66 -15.36 -32.49
N SER A 17 -21.71 -16.26 -32.25
CA SER A 17 -21.47 -17.53 -32.95
C SER A 17 -21.22 -17.47 -34.46
N VAL A 18 -19.93 -17.43 -34.84
CA VAL A 18 -19.45 -17.94 -36.12
C VAL A 18 -19.33 -19.46 -36.00
N ASP A 19 -20.19 -20.19 -36.72
CA ASP A 19 -20.16 -21.65 -36.83
C ASP A 19 -19.05 -22.07 -37.81
N LEU A 20 -17.89 -22.45 -37.28
CA LEU A 20 -16.67 -22.76 -38.04
C LEU A 20 -16.66 -24.19 -38.65
N TYR A 21 -17.74 -24.97 -38.50
CA TYR A 21 -17.76 -26.38 -38.91
C TYR A 21 -18.70 -26.71 -40.06
N LYS A 22 -18.95 -25.76 -40.97
CA LYS A 22 -19.66 -26.06 -42.21
C LYS A 22 -18.68 -26.50 -43.31
N GLY A 23 -18.37 -27.79 -43.34
CA GLY A 23 -17.78 -28.46 -44.50
C GLY A 23 -16.52 -29.24 -44.20
N GLN A 24 -16.65 -30.42 -43.58
CA GLN A 24 -15.61 -31.43 -43.62
C GLN A 24 -16.24 -32.74 -44.09
N GLU A 25 -16.39 -32.85 -45.41
CA GLU A 25 -16.64 -34.12 -46.08
C GLU A 25 -15.37 -34.97 -45.97
N GLN A 26 -15.45 -36.12 -45.31
CA GLN A 26 -14.47 -37.20 -45.50
C GLN A 26 -14.61 -37.72 -46.93
N PRO A 27 -13.48 -38.06 -47.56
CA PRO A 27 -13.37 -39.41 -48.07
C PRO A 27 -12.07 -40.10 -47.63
N GLU A 28 -12.25 -41.35 -47.20
CA GLU A 28 -11.24 -42.40 -47.20
C GLU A 28 -10.42 -42.41 -48.50
N ALA A 29 -9.09 -42.40 -48.36
CA ALA A 29 -8.18 -42.95 -49.36
C ALA A 29 -6.91 -43.42 -48.65
N VAL A 30 -6.83 -44.74 -48.40
CA VAL A 30 -5.64 -45.43 -47.92
C VAL A 30 -4.61 -45.45 -49.06
N ALA A 31 -3.46 -44.81 -48.87
CA ALA A 31 -2.27 -44.99 -49.70
C ALA A 31 -1.07 -45.29 -48.79
N PRO A 32 -0.31 -46.38 -48.99
CA PRO A 32 0.88 -46.64 -48.21
C PRO A 32 2.02 -45.77 -48.75
N LEU A 33 2.54 -44.84 -47.93
CA LEU A 33 3.74 -44.06 -48.24
C LEU A 33 4.96 -44.70 -47.57
N PRO A 34 6.14 -44.67 -48.23
CA PRO A 34 7.33 -45.40 -47.82
C PRO A 34 8.01 -44.79 -46.58
N GLU A 35 8.79 -45.64 -45.89
CA GLU A 35 9.50 -45.35 -44.64
C GLU A 35 10.27 -44.02 -44.65
N PRO A 36 10.06 -43.13 -43.65
CA PRO A 36 10.82 -41.89 -43.54
C PRO A 36 12.19 -42.17 -42.89
N ASN A 37 13.21 -42.32 -43.72
CA ASN A 37 14.61 -42.25 -43.28
C ASN A 37 14.97 -40.77 -43.09
N GLY A 38 14.80 -40.24 -41.88
CA GLY A 38 15.10 -38.86 -41.50
C GLY A 38 15.42 -38.76 -39.99
N PRO A 39 16.22 -37.77 -39.56
CA PRO A 39 16.70 -37.69 -38.18
C PRO A 39 15.50 -37.59 -37.23
N GLU A 40 15.51 -38.41 -36.16
CA GLU A 40 14.44 -38.51 -35.15
C GLU A 40 13.92 -37.12 -34.77
N LEU A 41 12.73 -36.77 -35.26
CA LEU A 41 12.00 -35.62 -34.75
C LEU A 41 11.67 -35.90 -33.29
N PRO A 42 11.86 -34.93 -32.38
CA PRO A 42 11.54 -35.13 -30.97
C PRO A 42 10.08 -35.53 -30.83
N GLU A 43 9.84 -36.63 -30.12
CA GLU A 43 8.50 -37.11 -29.83
C GLU A 43 7.69 -36.00 -29.15
N ILE A 44 6.43 -35.87 -29.56
CA ILE A 44 5.51 -34.78 -29.16
C ILE A 44 5.40 -34.68 -27.62
N SER A 45 5.59 -35.78 -26.90
CA SER A 45 5.64 -35.84 -25.43
C SER A 45 6.82 -35.08 -24.79
N GLN A 46 7.93 -34.88 -25.51
CA GLN A 46 9.05 -34.06 -25.05
C GLN A 46 8.71 -32.56 -25.16
N LEU A 47 7.95 -32.17 -26.19
CA LEU A 47 7.47 -30.80 -26.36
C LEU A 47 6.49 -30.43 -25.24
N ASP A 48 5.56 -31.32 -24.91
CA ASP A 48 4.57 -31.08 -23.85
C ASP A 48 5.24 -30.87 -22.48
N GLN A 49 6.32 -31.60 -22.19
CA GLN A 49 7.14 -31.40 -20.98
C GLN A 49 7.86 -30.05 -20.93
N THR A 50 8.20 -29.47 -22.09
CA THR A 50 8.82 -28.13 -22.14
C THR A 50 7.82 -27.01 -21.89
N PHE A 51 6.54 -27.18 -22.26
CA PHE A 51 5.45 -26.24 -22.00
C PHE A 51 4.79 -26.44 -20.63
N SER A 52 4.92 -27.64 -20.04
CA SER A 52 4.35 -27.99 -18.72
C SER A 52 4.98 -27.22 -17.55
N LYS A 53 6.16 -26.64 -17.73
CA LYS A 53 6.74 -25.71 -16.74
C LYS A 53 6.12 -24.35 -16.99
N PRO A 54 5.35 -23.76 -16.05
CA PRO A 54 4.85 -22.41 -16.23
C PRO A 54 6.05 -21.47 -16.25
N LYS A 55 6.54 -21.17 -17.46
CA LYS A 55 7.43 -20.05 -17.73
C LYS A 55 6.67 -18.84 -17.19
N SER A 56 7.22 -18.13 -16.21
CA SER A 56 6.62 -16.84 -15.85
C SER A 56 6.45 -16.04 -17.14
N LEU A 57 5.31 -15.38 -17.31
CA LEU A 57 4.87 -14.73 -18.56
C LEU A 57 5.74 -13.49 -18.92
N GLY A 58 7.04 -13.55 -18.68
CA GLY A 58 7.99 -12.45 -18.75
C GLY A 58 8.22 -11.76 -17.40
N LYS A 59 9.25 -10.92 -17.35
CA LYS A 59 9.58 -10.08 -16.20
C LYS A 59 8.38 -9.21 -15.75
N GLU A 60 7.62 -8.71 -16.71
CA GLU A 60 6.44 -7.87 -16.48
C GLU A 60 5.35 -8.60 -15.68
N ALA A 61 5.14 -9.90 -15.95
CA ALA A 61 4.15 -10.67 -15.21
C ALA A 61 4.57 -10.90 -13.75
N ASP A 62 5.86 -11.07 -13.49
CA ASP A 62 6.39 -11.20 -12.14
C ASP A 62 6.31 -9.86 -11.38
N GLU A 63 6.58 -8.73 -12.04
CA GLU A 63 6.38 -7.39 -11.47
C GLU A 63 4.90 -7.13 -11.13
N LEU A 64 3.98 -7.50 -12.01
CA LEU A 64 2.54 -7.38 -11.76
C LEU A 64 2.10 -8.21 -10.55
N ARG A 65 2.61 -9.44 -10.42
CA ARG A 65 2.34 -10.29 -9.25
C ARG A 65 2.80 -9.61 -7.96
N VAL A 66 4.03 -9.11 -7.92
CA VAL A 66 4.57 -8.39 -6.76
C VAL A 66 3.73 -7.16 -6.44
N HIS A 67 3.32 -6.38 -7.45
CA HIS A 67 2.45 -5.21 -7.26
C HIS A 67 1.08 -5.58 -6.66
N VAL A 68 0.47 -6.66 -7.14
CA VAL A 68 -0.81 -7.14 -6.62
C VAL A 68 -0.66 -7.59 -5.17
N GLU A 69 0.39 -8.35 -4.85
CA GLU A 69 0.70 -8.77 -3.47
C GLU A 69 0.87 -7.56 -2.56
N TRP A 70 1.65 -6.56 -2.98
CA TRP A 70 1.84 -5.32 -2.23
C TRP A 70 0.53 -4.60 -1.96
N ARG A 71 -0.35 -4.49 -2.98
CA ARG A 71 -1.66 -3.85 -2.84
C ARG A 71 -2.54 -4.60 -1.85
N GLN A 72 -2.62 -5.92 -1.97
CA GLN A 72 -3.41 -6.76 -1.07
C GLN A 72 -2.90 -6.66 0.37
N LEU A 73 -1.58 -6.67 0.55
CA LEU A 73 -0.93 -6.57 1.84
C LEU A 73 -1.23 -5.23 2.53
N LYS A 74 -1.12 -4.13 1.78
CA LYS A 74 -1.51 -2.78 2.23
C LYS A 74 -2.98 -2.74 2.64
N ASN A 75 -3.88 -3.21 1.78
CA ASN A 75 -5.31 -3.18 2.06
C ASN A 75 -5.67 -3.97 3.33
N ARG A 76 -5.10 -5.16 3.51
CA ARG A 76 -5.32 -5.97 4.73
C ARG A 76 -4.79 -5.27 5.98
N THR A 77 -3.58 -4.71 5.91
CA THR A 77 -2.93 -4.07 7.07
C THR A 77 -3.63 -2.76 7.47
N VAL A 78 -4.07 -1.95 6.51
CA VAL A 78 -4.80 -0.69 6.79
C VAL A 78 -6.17 -0.97 7.42
N ASN A 79 -6.77 -2.12 7.14
CA ASN A 79 -8.03 -2.55 7.71
C ASN A 79 -7.88 -3.27 9.06
N ASP A 80 -6.66 -3.50 9.56
CA ASP A 80 -6.42 -4.11 10.87
C ASP A 80 -6.82 -3.12 11.99
N PRO A 81 -7.65 -3.55 12.97
CA PRO A 81 -8.13 -2.66 14.03
C PRO A 81 -6.99 -2.14 14.93
N ALA A 82 -5.94 -2.93 15.16
CA ALA A 82 -4.79 -2.50 15.96
C ALA A 82 -4.01 -1.37 15.25
N VAL A 83 -3.86 -1.50 13.93
CA VAL A 83 -3.22 -0.47 13.10
C VAL A 83 -4.04 0.82 13.09
N GLN A 84 -5.36 0.72 12.95
CA GLN A 84 -6.25 1.88 12.99
C GLN A 84 -6.26 2.56 14.36
N ALA A 85 -6.31 1.78 15.44
CA ALA A 85 -6.25 2.30 16.80
C ALA A 85 -4.92 3.01 17.07
N ALA A 86 -3.79 2.43 16.69
CA ALA A 86 -2.47 3.05 16.82
C ALA A 86 -2.37 4.35 16.01
N LYS A 87 -2.91 4.36 14.78
CA LYS A 87 -2.96 5.56 13.95
C LYS A 87 -3.78 6.66 14.60
N ALA A 88 -4.99 6.34 15.09
CA ALA A 88 -5.86 7.30 15.77
C ALA A 88 -5.22 7.83 17.05
N TYR A 89 -4.58 6.96 17.83
CA TYR A 89 -3.85 7.33 19.04
C TYR A 89 -2.70 8.29 18.75
N ALA A 90 -1.95 8.06 17.67
CA ALA A 90 -0.91 8.98 17.21
C ALA A 90 -1.47 10.33 16.77
N GLN A 91 -2.60 10.37 16.06
CA GLN A 91 -3.24 11.64 15.67
C GLN A 91 -3.85 12.41 16.83
N ALA A 92 -4.26 11.72 17.90
CA ALA A 92 -4.79 12.33 19.12
C ALA A 92 -3.72 12.94 20.04
N ALA A 93 -2.45 12.95 19.64
CA ALA A 93 -1.38 13.58 20.40
C ALA A 93 -1.57 15.09 20.51
N ARG A 94 -1.25 15.66 21.68
CA ARG A 94 -1.41 17.09 21.94
C ARG A 94 -0.17 17.89 21.60
N THR A 95 0.99 17.23 21.55
CA THR A 95 2.27 17.85 21.23
C THR A 95 2.95 17.12 20.07
N ASP A 96 3.85 17.82 19.38
CA ASP A 96 4.63 17.24 18.28
C ASP A 96 5.54 16.09 18.75
N LEU A 97 6.16 16.24 19.93
CA LEU A 97 6.99 15.20 20.52
C LEU A 97 6.19 13.92 20.79
N GLU A 98 5.04 14.04 21.45
CA GLU A 98 4.12 12.92 21.67
C GLU A 98 3.67 12.30 20.35
N LYS A 99 3.31 13.14 19.36
CA LYS A 99 2.85 12.67 18.06
C LYS A 99 3.91 11.82 17.38
N ARG A 100 5.16 12.29 17.40
CA ARG A 100 6.29 11.58 16.81
C ARG A 100 6.55 10.25 17.50
N ASP A 101 6.56 10.23 18.83
CA ASP A 101 6.80 9.00 19.60
C ASP A 101 5.70 7.98 19.31
N ARG A 102 4.43 8.39 19.34
CA ARG A 102 3.30 7.53 18.95
C ARG A 102 3.31 7.13 17.48
N LEU A 103 3.86 7.94 16.58
CA LEU A 103 4.03 7.58 15.18
C LEU A 103 5.09 6.48 14.99
N ARG A 104 6.12 6.43 15.84
CA ARG A 104 7.06 5.29 15.85
C ARG A 104 6.34 4.01 16.23
N ASP A 105 5.59 4.04 17.34
CA ASP A 105 4.79 2.89 17.78
C ASP A 105 3.78 2.44 16.70
N TYR A 106 3.15 3.41 16.01
CA TYR A 106 2.27 3.12 14.88
C TYR A 106 3.02 2.41 13.73
N TYR A 107 4.20 2.88 13.33
CA TYR A 107 4.97 2.24 12.28
C TYR A 107 5.49 0.86 12.69
N ASP A 108 5.87 0.67 13.96
CA ASP A 108 6.21 -0.63 14.52
C ASP A 108 5.06 -1.63 14.33
N ILE A 109 3.85 -1.28 14.80
CA ILE A 109 2.67 -2.13 14.68
C ILE A 109 2.31 -2.35 13.21
N TYR A 110 2.31 -1.29 12.40
CA TYR A 110 1.97 -1.36 10.97
C TYR A 110 2.88 -2.33 10.22
N TYR A 111 4.20 -2.19 10.35
CA TYR A 111 5.15 -3.05 9.64
C TYR A 111 5.27 -4.45 10.25
N GLN A 112 5.02 -4.62 11.56
CA GLN A 112 4.92 -5.95 12.17
C GLN A 112 3.72 -6.73 11.62
N ARG A 113 2.54 -6.09 11.52
CA ARG A 113 1.34 -6.73 10.92
C ARG A 113 1.55 -7.01 9.44
N MET A 114 2.13 -6.05 8.72
CA MET A 114 2.42 -6.20 7.30
C MET A 114 3.42 -7.34 7.02
N SER A 115 4.49 -7.46 7.82
CA SER A 115 5.48 -8.53 7.67
C SER A 115 4.97 -9.91 8.12
N ALA A 116 4.06 -9.97 9.09
CA ALA A 116 3.41 -11.22 9.50
C ALA A 116 2.51 -11.80 8.40
N LEU A 117 1.89 -10.92 7.59
CA LEU A 117 1.05 -11.32 6.45
C LEU A 117 1.85 -11.58 5.17
N ALA A 118 3.11 -11.14 5.11
CA ALA A 118 3.96 -11.32 3.93
C ALA A 118 4.45 -12.77 3.84
N THR A 119 4.27 -13.39 2.67
CA THR A 119 4.69 -14.78 2.42
C THR A 119 6.18 -14.86 2.05
N THR A 120 6.66 -13.93 1.21
CA THR A 120 8.02 -13.97 0.66
C THR A 120 9.02 -13.23 1.55
N HIS A 121 10.27 -13.73 1.58
CA HIS A 121 11.34 -13.09 2.35
C HIS A 121 11.77 -11.74 1.76
N GLU A 122 11.76 -11.61 0.43
CA GLU A 122 12.11 -10.36 -0.27
C GLU A 122 11.19 -9.20 0.14
N ILE A 123 9.88 -9.45 0.22
CA ILE A 123 8.92 -8.45 0.68
C ILE A 123 9.20 -8.08 2.14
N LYS A 124 9.49 -9.03 3.02
CA LYS A 124 9.83 -8.74 4.43
C LYS A 124 11.05 -7.83 4.55
N LEU A 125 12.08 -8.06 3.74
CA LEU A 125 13.28 -7.22 3.73
C LEU A 125 12.99 -5.81 3.20
N ALA A 126 12.20 -5.71 2.11
CA ALA A 126 11.75 -4.42 1.60
C ALA A 126 10.90 -3.65 2.63
N LEU A 127 10.03 -4.34 3.38
CA LEU A 127 9.24 -3.76 4.47
C LEU A 127 10.11 -3.20 5.58
N GLN A 128 11.18 -3.91 5.96
CA GLN A 128 12.13 -3.44 6.96
C GLN A 128 12.84 -2.16 6.50
N ALA A 129 13.25 -2.08 5.23
CA ALA A 129 13.85 -0.87 4.66
C ALA A 129 12.86 0.31 4.60
N LEU A 130 11.58 0.05 4.31
CA LEU A 130 10.55 1.08 4.34
C LEU A 130 10.26 1.57 5.77
N LYS A 131 10.27 0.66 6.75
CA LYS A 131 10.15 1.00 8.17
C LYS A 131 11.25 1.95 8.60
N THR A 132 12.52 1.60 8.35
CA THR A 132 13.66 2.45 8.73
C THR A 132 13.60 3.80 8.05
N THR A 133 13.17 3.84 6.77
CA THR A 133 12.96 5.10 6.05
C THR A 133 11.91 5.97 6.74
N HIS A 134 10.74 5.41 7.08
CA HIS A 134 9.68 6.15 7.77
C HIS A 134 10.11 6.65 9.16
N GLU A 135 10.83 5.84 9.93
CA GLU A 135 11.36 6.24 11.24
C GLU A 135 12.43 7.33 11.12
N SER A 136 13.25 7.29 10.08
CA SER A 136 14.26 8.32 9.83
C SER A 136 13.63 9.68 9.52
N LEU A 137 12.49 9.70 8.81
CA LEU A 137 11.72 10.92 8.54
C LEU A 137 11.12 11.53 9.81
N LEU A 138 10.87 10.72 10.84
CA LEU A 138 10.43 11.21 12.14
C LEU A 138 11.59 11.79 12.96
N ALA A 139 12.83 11.40 12.70
CA ALA A 139 13.97 11.92 13.47
C ALA A 139 14.12 13.43 13.26
N GLN A 140 14.18 14.19 14.36
CA GLN A 140 14.46 15.63 14.32
C GLN A 140 15.99 15.80 14.41
N PRO A 141 16.69 16.18 13.32
CA PRO A 141 18.15 16.20 13.31
C PRO A 141 18.76 17.34 14.15
N ARG A 142 18.00 18.39 14.43
CA ARG A 142 18.46 19.55 15.23
C ARG A 142 17.29 20.18 16.00
N VAL A 143 16.91 19.56 17.13
CA VAL A 143 16.45 20.38 18.26
C VAL A 143 17.72 20.96 18.86
N ARG A 144 17.79 22.29 19.05
CA ARG A 144 18.98 22.97 19.60
C ARG A 144 19.60 22.09 20.69
N PRO A 145 20.89 21.70 20.60
CA PRO A 145 21.54 21.12 21.76
C PRO A 145 21.38 22.15 22.87
N THR A 146 20.76 21.75 23.99
CA THR A 146 20.81 22.57 25.20
C THR A 146 22.29 22.76 25.48
N PRO A 147 22.84 23.99 25.36
CA PRO A 147 24.23 24.18 25.70
C PRO A 147 24.37 23.81 27.18
N PRO A 148 25.36 23.00 27.57
CA PRO A 148 25.63 22.78 28.98
C PRO A 148 25.85 24.15 29.63
N GLY A 149 24.88 24.61 30.43
CA GLY A 149 24.95 25.90 31.15
C GLY A 149 23.97 27.01 30.74
N SER A 150 22.87 26.75 30.01
CA SER A 150 21.85 27.81 29.85
C SER A 150 21.05 28.00 31.15
N PRO A 151 21.15 29.15 31.84
CA PRO A 151 20.35 29.40 33.03
C PRO A 151 18.89 29.54 32.64
N THR A 152 18.01 28.80 33.33
CA THR A 152 16.57 29.02 33.28
C THR A 152 16.29 30.51 33.55
N PRO A 153 15.60 31.24 32.65
CA PRO A 153 15.24 32.63 32.94
C PRO A 153 14.36 32.64 34.20
N PRO A 154 14.62 33.53 35.17
CA PRO A 154 13.83 33.62 36.38
C PRO A 154 12.36 33.92 36.03
N PRO A 155 11.39 33.40 36.81
CA PRO A 155 9.99 33.63 36.54
C PRO A 155 9.69 35.14 36.48
N PRO A 156 8.82 35.59 35.55
CA PRO A 156 8.51 37.00 35.42
C PRO A 156 7.92 37.53 36.74
N PRO A 157 8.24 38.78 37.14
CA PRO A 157 7.73 39.34 38.38
C PRO A 157 6.20 39.41 38.31
N VAL A 158 5.56 38.80 39.31
CA VAL A 158 4.10 38.85 39.51
C VAL A 158 3.70 40.32 39.64
N LYS A 159 3.05 40.87 38.61
CA LYS A 159 2.44 42.21 38.68
C LYS A 159 1.37 42.18 39.77
N LYS A 160 1.67 42.76 40.94
CA LYS A 160 0.66 43.09 41.96
C LYS A 160 -0.44 43.90 41.26
N LYS A 161 -1.66 43.36 41.25
CA LYS A 161 -2.87 44.05 40.80
C LYS A 161 -2.94 45.39 41.54
N GLN A 162 -2.73 46.49 40.84
CA GLN A 162 -3.01 47.81 41.41
C GLN A 162 -4.52 47.90 41.62
N ALA A 163 -4.90 48.11 42.87
CA ALA A 163 -6.27 48.28 43.30
C ALA A 163 -6.93 49.40 42.49
N ASN A 164 -8.06 49.08 41.87
CA ASN A 164 -8.89 49.99 41.11
C ASN A 164 -9.43 51.07 42.07
N LYS A 165 -8.87 52.28 42.06
CA LYS A 165 -9.40 53.41 42.83
C LYS A 165 -10.65 53.94 42.12
N HIS A 166 -11.82 53.67 42.69
CA HIS A 166 -13.09 54.23 42.25
C HIS A 166 -13.05 55.76 42.34
N LYS A 167 -13.11 56.45 41.19
CA LYS A 167 -13.31 57.90 41.15
C LYS A 167 -14.81 58.20 41.18
N LYS A 168 -15.28 58.61 42.36
CA LYS A 168 -16.63 59.13 42.60
C LYS A 168 -16.77 60.49 41.90
N ASN A 169 -17.40 60.53 40.74
CA ASN A 169 -17.84 61.79 40.15
C ASN A 169 -19.12 62.23 40.87
N LYS A 170 -19.02 63.34 41.61
CA LYS A 170 -20.16 64.10 42.12
C LYS A 170 -20.84 64.79 40.94
N LEU A 171 -22.08 64.42 40.63
CA LEU A 171 -23.00 65.34 39.96
C LEU A 171 -23.47 66.36 41.00
N LYS A 172 -23.31 67.65 40.68
CA LYS A 172 -23.92 68.79 41.36
C LYS A 172 -24.42 69.72 40.26
N GLY A 173 -25.66 70.19 40.41
CA GLY A 173 -26.22 71.34 39.68
C GLY A 173 -27.03 70.93 38.49
#